data_AF-A0A7M7NA88-F1
#
_entry.id   AF-A0A7M7NA88-F1
#
_cell.length_a   1.000
_cell.length_b   1.000
_cell.length_c   1.000
_cell.angle_alpha   90.00
_cell.angle_beta   90.00
_cell.angle_gamma   90.00
#
_symmetry.space_group_name_H-M   'P 1'
#
loop_
_entity.id
_entity.type
_entity.pdbx_description
1 polymer ?
#
loop_
_entity_poly.entity_id
_entity_poly.type
_entity_poly.pdbx_seq_one_letter_code
_entity_poly.pdbx_strand_id
1 'polypeptide(L)'
;MAGVNRQDFDDILKAVARRTKQDVEIDDLGKALKIPSYDIQSAQKRNSQDHSHMGSLELLRDWMQRQNSSTMRQTLIDALVKIKRNDILEECFPEDGADTVTEPTKKKPASRTSGLLTGRMTPLTDLELIEIADALGNHVKLAALGLHLGFIESEVDMFLATNRVDGIVSSKGTKNMLSAWRNNTPGADQAKKLWDALVAAKLGYVAEKHLK
;
A
#
# COMPACT_ATOMS: atom_id res chain seq x y z
N MET A 1 -11.43 5.76 -4.98
CA MET A 1 -11.48 4.70 -3.95
C MET A 1 -10.45 5.02 -2.89
N ALA A 2 -10.85 4.91 -1.62
CA ALA A 2 -10.12 5.43 -0.46
C ALA A 2 -8.72 4.81 -0.39
N GLY A 3 -7.69 5.63 -0.66
CA GLY A 3 -6.31 5.24 -0.42
C GLY A 3 -6.17 4.98 1.07
N VAL A 4 -5.75 3.76 1.42
CA VAL A 4 -5.69 3.31 2.81
C VAL A 4 -4.71 4.22 3.58
N ASN A 5 -5.26 5.24 4.23
CA ASN A 5 -4.56 6.09 5.17
C ASN A 5 -4.07 5.21 6.33
N ARG A 6 -3.06 5.65 7.10
CA ARG A 6 -2.60 4.88 8.27
C ARG A 6 -3.74 4.60 9.26
N GLN A 7 -4.74 5.49 9.27
CA GLN A 7 -6.02 5.35 9.98
C GLN A 7 -6.89 4.21 9.39
N ASP A 8 -7.01 4.15 8.06
CA ASP A 8 -7.79 3.10 7.38
C ASP A 8 -7.12 1.72 7.53
N PHE A 9 -5.78 1.67 7.55
CA PHE A 9 -5.05 0.43 7.83
C PHE A 9 -5.21 0.02 9.30
N ASP A 10 -5.23 0.98 10.23
CA ASP A 10 -5.56 0.70 11.63
C ASP A 10 -6.97 0.13 11.79
N ASP A 11 -7.93 0.57 10.97
CA ASP A 11 -9.28 0.01 10.95
C ASP A 11 -9.32 -1.41 10.36
N ILE A 12 -8.48 -1.70 9.36
CA ILE A 12 -8.23 -3.08 8.89
C ILE A 12 -7.64 -3.95 10.02
N LEU A 13 -6.63 -3.45 10.76
CA LEU A 13 -6.04 -4.18 11.87
C LEU A 13 -7.05 -4.44 13.01
N LYS A 14 -7.96 -3.48 13.28
CA LYS A 14 -9.08 -3.69 14.21
C LYS A 14 -10.01 -4.81 13.74
N ALA A 15 -10.35 -4.84 12.46
CA ALA A 15 -11.20 -5.88 11.90
C ALA A 15 -10.53 -7.26 12.01
N VAL A 16 -9.25 -7.36 11.63
CA VAL A 16 -8.45 -8.60 11.76
C VAL A 16 -8.40 -9.06 13.22
N ALA A 17 -8.04 -8.17 14.16
CA ALA A 17 -7.95 -8.50 15.59
C ALA A 17 -9.28 -8.98 16.17
N ARG A 18 -10.41 -8.39 15.75
CA ARG A 18 -11.76 -8.81 16.17
C ARG A 18 -12.14 -10.20 15.66
N ARG A 19 -11.55 -10.65 14.55
CA ARG A 19 -11.85 -11.95 13.93
C ARG A 19 -10.90 -13.06 14.39
N THR A 20 -9.72 -12.70 14.88
CA THR A 20 -8.74 -13.62 15.50
C THR A 20 -8.83 -13.56 17.02
N LYS A 21 -9.94 -14.07 17.57
CA LYS A 21 -10.21 -14.01 19.03
C LYS A 21 -9.58 -15.19 19.78
N GLN A 22 -9.35 -16.30 19.11
CA GLN A 22 -8.80 -17.49 19.74
C GLN A 22 -7.28 -17.40 19.79
N ASP A 23 -6.70 -17.93 20.86
CA ASP A 23 -5.24 -17.95 21.06
C ASP A 23 -4.52 -18.66 19.90
N VAL A 24 -5.12 -19.72 19.34
CA VAL A 24 -4.57 -20.43 18.18
C VAL A 24 -4.55 -19.57 16.92
N GLU A 25 -5.58 -18.74 16.71
CA GLU A 25 -5.69 -17.89 15.52
C GLU A 25 -4.67 -16.75 15.55
N ILE A 26 -4.47 -16.13 16.72
CA ILE A 26 -3.46 -15.07 16.90
C ILE A 26 -2.04 -15.65 16.87
N ASP A 27 -1.83 -16.88 17.33
CA ASP A 27 -0.55 -17.59 17.26
C ASP A 27 -0.17 -17.89 15.80
N ASP A 28 -1.09 -18.46 15.03
CA ASP A 28 -0.87 -18.76 13.62
C ASP A 28 -0.64 -17.48 12.80
N LEU A 29 -1.44 -16.43 13.04
CA LEU A 29 -1.27 -15.13 12.40
C LEU A 29 0.07 -14.49 12.79
N GLY A 30 0.41 -14.46 14.08
CA GLY A 30 1.66 -13.89 14.57
C GLY A 30 2.89 -14.60 13.99
N LYS A 31 2.87 -15.94 13.93
CA LYS A 31 3.92 -16.74 13.28
C LYS A 31 4.01 -16.46 11.79
N ALA A 32 2.88 -16.33 11.08
CA ALA A 32 2.86 -16.00 9.67
C ALA A 32 3.45 -14.60 9.38
N LEU A 33 3.21 -13.65 10.28
CA LEU A 33 3.79 -12.30 10.27
C LEU A 33 5.24 -12.23 10.79
N LYS A 34 5.82 -13.37 11.19
CA LYS A 34 7.17 -13.50 11.77
C LYS A 34 7.36 -12.67 13.05
N ILE A 35 6.29 -12.51 13.84
CA ILE A 35 6.33 -11.85 15.14
C ILE A 35 6.99 -12.81 16.16
N PRO A 36 7.86 -12.33 17.06
CA PRO A 36 8.48 -13.16 18.09
C PRO A 36 7.42 -13.83 18.98
N SER A 37 7.61 -15.11 19.32
CA SER A 37 6.66 -15.88 20.13
C SER A 37 6.38 -15.25 21.51
N TYR A 38 7.35 -14.51 22.07
CA TYR A 38 7.16 -13.77 23.31
C TYR A 38 6.11 -12.66 23.19
N ASP A 39 6.14 -11.90 22.09
CA ASP A 39 5.19 -10.82 21.83
C ASP A 39 3.77 -11.41 21.61
N ILE A 40 3.67 -12.55 20.91
CA ILE A 40 2.42 -13.30 20.70
C ILE A 40 1.82 -13.78 22.04
N GLN A 41 2.62 -14.40 22.91
CA GLN A 41 2.17 -14.89 24.22
C GLN A 41 1.72 -13.74 25.14
N SER A 42 2.40 -12.60 25.07
CA SER A 42 2.01 -11.38 25.80
C SER A 42 0.63 -10.89 25.36
N ALA A 43 0.34 -10.91 24.05
CA ALA A 43 -0.96 -10.55 23.50
C ALA A 43 -2.07 -11.52 23.92
N GLN A 44 -1.83 -12.84 23.84
CA GLN A 44 -2.78 -13.88 24.28
C GLN A 44 -3.14 -13.74 25.76
N LYS A 45 -2.13 -13.48 26.60
CA LYS A 45 -2.33 -13.26 28.04
C LYS A 45 -3.24 -12.06 28.31
N ARG A 46 -3.03 -10.93 27.63
CA ARG A 46 -3.91 -9.74 27.75
C ARG A 46 -5.33 -10.04 27.28
N ASN A 47 -5.48 -10.72 26.14
CA ASN A 47 -6.79 -11.09 25.62
C ASN A 47 -7.58 -11.96 26.61
N SER A 48 -6.90 -12.91 27.26
CA SER A 48 -7.49 -13.78 28.29
C SER A 48 -7.88 -13.01 29.56
N GLN A 49 -7.06 -12.05 29.98
CA GLN A 49 -7.34 -11.24 31.17
C GLN A 49 -8.53 -10.30 30.96
N ASP A 50 -8.52 -9.56 29.85
CA ASP A 50 -9.53 -8.54 29.56
C ASP A 50 -10.76 -9.12 28.83
N HIS A 51 -10.77 -10.43 28.55
CA HIS A 51 -11.77 -11.11 27.71
C HIS A 51 -12.00 -10.33 26.40
N SER A 52 -10.92 -9.83 25.81
CA SER A 52 -10.95 -8.87 24.72
C SER A 52 -9.98 -9.24 23.60
N HIS A 53 -10.03 -8.48 22.50
CA HIS A 53 -9.14 -8.58 21.35
C HIS A 53 -8.08 -7.46 21.36
N MET A 54 -7.98 -6.68 22.44
CA MET A 54 -7.09 -5.52 22.52
C MET A 54 -5.62 -5.92 22.52
N GLY A 55 -5.26 -7.05 23.12
CA GLY A 55 -3.91 -7.59 23.03
C GLY A 55 -3.53 -7.96 21.60
N SER A 56 -4.44 -8.57 20.84
CA SER A 56 -4.25 -8.84 19.40
C SER A 56 -4.07 -7.55 18.60
N LEU A 57 -4.87 -6.52 18.89
CA LEU A 57 -4.78 -5.23 18.20
C LEU A 57 -3.46 -4.51 18.50
N GLU A 58 -3.02 -4.49 19.76
CA GLU A 58 -1.72 -3.91 20.15
C GLU A 58 -0.57 -4.63 19.46
N LEU A 59 -0.59 -5.97 19.42
CA LEU A 59 0.41 -6.77 18.72
C LEU A 59 0.52 -6.40 17.23
N LEU A 60 -0.63 -6.25 16.56
CA LEU A 60 -0.67 -5.89 15.15
C LEU A 60 -0.23 -4.43 14.90
N ARG A 61 -0.53 -3.51 15.81
CA ARG A 61 -0.05 -2.12 15.73
C ARG A 61 1.46 -2.03 15.94
N ASP A 62 2.00 -2.75 16.91
CA ASP A 62 3.45 -2.81 17.15
C ASP A 62 4.17 -3.45 15.97
N TRP A 63 3.60 -4.53 15.42
CA TRP A 63 4.09 -5.11 14.18
C TRP A 63 4.07 -4.09 13.04
N MET A 64 2.96 -3.38 12.83
CA MET A 64 2.82 -2.34 11.79
C MET A 64 3.88 -1.24 11.95
N GLN A 65 4.23 -0.83 13.17
CA GLN A 65 5.27 0.17 13.40
C GLN A 65 6.67 -0.33 13.03
N ARG A 66 6.93 -1.63 13.15
CA ARG A 66 8.20 -2.29 12.79
C ARG A 66 8.28 -2.65 11.31
N GLN A 67 7.17 -2.62 10.59
CA GLN A 67 7.13 -2.90 9.15
C GLN A 67 7.38 -1.65 8.31
N ASN A 68 7.99 -1.87 7.15
CA ASN A 68 8.00 -0.87 6.09
C ASN A 68 6.57 -0.73 5.56
N SER A 69 6.08 0.51 5.43
CA SER A 69 4.72 0.78 4.95
C SER A 69 4.45 0.24 3.55
N SER A 70 5.51 0.03 2.76
CA SER A 70 5.51 -0.61 1.44
C SER A 70 5.14 -2.09 1.45
N THR A 71 5.55 -2.83 2.49
CA THR A 71 5.36 -4.28 2.56
C THR A 71 4.30 -4.68 3.58
N MET A 72 3.89 -3.79 4.49
CA MET A 72 2.94 -4.12 5.56
C MET A 72 1.62 -4.69 5.01
N ARG A 73 1.02 -4.08 3.97
CA ARG A 73 -0.26 -4.56 3.42
C ARG A 73 -0.11 -5.95 2.80
N GLN A 74 0.92 -6.15 1.96
CA GLN A 74 1.14 -7.44 1.31
C GLN A 74 1.54 -8.53 2.31
N THR A 75 2.35 -8.20 3.33
CA THR A 75 2.76 -9.16 4.37
C THR A 75 1.55 -9.61 5.19
N LEU A 76 0.58 -8.71 5.44
CA LEU A 76 -0.67 -9.06 6.10
C LEU A 76 -1.54 -9.96 5.21
N ILE A 77 -1.68 -9.64 3.92
CA ILE A 77 -2.41 -10.47 2.95
C ILE A 77 -1.78 -11.87 2.85
N ASP A 78 -0.47 -11.96 2.65
CA ASP A 78 0.27 -13.23 2.55
C ASP A 78 0.11 -14.08 3.81
N ALA A 79 0.15 -13.44 4.99
CA ALA A 79 -0.07 -14.13 6.24
C ALA A 79 -1.49 -14.68 6.35
N LEU A 80 -2.51 -13.89 6.01
CA LEU A 80 -3.91 -14.31 6.03
C LEU A 80 -4.20 -15.44 5.03
N VAL A 81 -3.62 -15.39 3.82
CA VAL A 81 -3.70 -16.47 2.82
C VAL A 81 -3.03 -17.74 3.36
N LYS A 82 -1.87 -17.61 4.01
CA LYS A 82 -1.12 -18.74 4.57
C LYS A 82 -1.90 -19.46 5.67
N ILE A 83 -2.61 -18.73 6.52
CA ILE A 83 -3.48 -19.29 7.57
C ILE A 83 -4.89 -19.63 7.04
N LYS A 84 -5.14 -19.48 5.74
CA LYS A 84 -6.42 -19.74 5.06
C LYS A 84 -7.62 -18.97 5.64
N ARG A 85 -7.40 -17.75 6.14
CA ARG A 85 -8.44 -16.86 6.65
C ARG A 85 -9.03 -15.99 5.54
N ASN A 86 -9.63 -16.67 4.56
CA ASN A 86 -10.32 -16.02 3.43
C ASN A 86 -11.51 -15.17 3.91
N ASP A 87 -12.12 -15.56 5.04
CA ASP A 87 -13.18 -14.79 5.72
C ASP A 87 -12.75 -13.36 6.05
N ILE A 88 -11.49 -13.18 6.47
CA ILE A 88 -10.94 -11.87 6.83
C ILE A 88 -10.47 -11.14 5.56
N LEU A 89 -9.97 -11.86 4.56
CA LEU A 89 -9.50 -11.29 3.30
C LEU A 89 -10.64 -10.61 2.53
N GLU A 90 -11.78 -11.27 2.37
CA GLU A 90 -12.95 -10.72 1.65
C GLU A 90 -13.52 -9.47 2.35
N GLU A 91 -13.49 -9.44 3.68
CA GLU A 91 -14.02 -8.33 4.48
C GLU A 91 -13.06 -7.14 4.55
N CYS A 92 -11.76 -7.39 4.72
CA CYS A 92 -10.75 -6.34 4.91
C CYS A 92 -10.13 -5.86 3.60
N PHE A 93 -10.19 -6.70 2.55
CA PHE A 93 -9.63 -6.45 1.24
C PHE A 93 -10.65 -6.82 0.15
N PRO A 94 -11.83 -6.17 0.13
CA PRO A 94 -12.79 -6.40 -0.95
C PRO A 94 -12.12 -6.05 -2.28
N GLU A 95 -12.10 -7.00 -3.23
CA GLU A 95 -11.69 -6.71 -4.60
C GLU A 95 -12.67 -5.69 -5.17
N ASP A 96 -12.13 -4.54 -5.57
CA ASP A 96 -12.92 -3.47 -6.15
C ASP A 96 -13.44 -3.91 -7.52
N GLY A 97 -14.72 -4.34 -7.55
CA GLY A 97 -15.53 -4.54 -8.76
C GLY A 97 -15.08 -5.65 -9.70
N ALA A 98 -15.48 -6.90 -9.45
CA ALA A 98 -15.61 -7.89 -10.51
C ALA A 98 -16.77 -8.86 -10.25
N ASP A 99 -17.68 -8.91 -11.21
CA ASP A 99 -18.74 -9.89 -11.37
C ASP A 99 -18.30 -11.30 -10.99
N THR A 100 -18.96 -11.82 -9.96
CA THR A 100 -18.92 -13.23 -9.60
C THR A 100 -19.80 -14.03 -10.56
N VAL A 101 -19.23 -14.70 -11.56
CA VAL A 101 -19.69 -16.05 -11.98
C VAL A 101 -18.48 -16.88 -12.45
N THR A 102 -18.07 -17.80 -11.57
CA THR A 102 -17.27 -19.02 -11.78
C THR A 102 -17.89 -19.93 -12.85
N GLU A 103 -17.15 -20.62 -13.72
CA GLU A 103 -16.48 -21.91 -13.44
C GLU A 103 -15.67 -22.44 -14.66
N PRO A 104 -14.89 -23.54 -14.53
CA PRO A 104 -13.63 -23.75 -15.23
C PRO A 104 -13.68 -24.81 -16.34
N THR A 105 -12.81 -24.68 -17.35
CA THR A 105 -12.45 -25.84 -18.19
C THR A 105 -10.96 -25.87 -18.53
N LYS A 106 -10.32 -26.95 -18.06
CA LYS A 106 -9.07 -27.55 -18.57
C LYS A 106 -9.01 -27.54 -20.10
N LYS A 107 -7.84 -27.19 -20.68
CA LYS A 107 -7.11 -28.06 -21.64
C LYS A 107 -5.72 -27.48 -22.03
N LYS A 108 -4.74 -28.38 -21.91
CA LYS A 108 -3.38 -28.57 -22.49
C LYS A 108 -2.66 -27.48 -23.33
N PRO A 109 -1.31 -27.52 -23.36
CA PRO A 109 -0.46 -26.55 -24.06
C PRO A 109 -0.13 -26.99 -25.50
N ALA A 110 0.07 -26.03 -26.41
CA ALA A 110 1.17 -26.00 -27.39
C ALA A 110 1.07 -24.79 -28.36
N SER A 111 2.12 -23.97 -28.30
CA SER A 111 2.85 -23.35 -29.41
C SER A 111 2.22 -22.29 -30.34
N ARG A 112 2.83 -21.11 -30.20
CA ARG A 112 3.31 -20.17 -31.25
C ARG A 112 2.26 -19.39 -32.05
N THR A 113 2.30 -18.07 -31.96
CA THR A 113 2.93 -17.18 -32.97
C THR A 113 2.93 -15.73 -32.45
N SER A 114 4.05 -15.04 -32.68
CA SER A 114 4.28 -13.62 -32.39
C SER A 114 3.16 -12.70 -32.84
N GLY A 115 2.85 -11.69 -32.03
CA GLY A 115 2.02 -10.56 -32.44
C GLY A 115 1.70 -9.63 -31.29
N LEU A 116 2.46 -8.53 -31.21
CA LEU A 116 2.11 -7.29 -30.50
C LEU A 116 2.08 -7.36 -28.96
N LEU A 117 3.26 -7.16 -28.36
CA LEU A 117 3.37 -6.66 -26.99
C LEU A 117 2.93 -5.18 -26.95
N THR A 118 1.64 -4.92 -27.12
CA THR A 118 1.04 -3.83 -26.35
C THR A 118 1.04 -4.33 -24.91
N GLY A 119 2.18 -4.18 -24.24
CA GLY A 119 2.31 -4.42 -22.82
C GLY A 119 1.18 -3.65 -22.17
N ARG A 120 0.28 -4.38 -21.52
CA ARG A 120 -0.80 -3.80 -20.72
C ARG A 120 -0.09 -2.93 -19.69
N MET A 121 0.04 -1.62 -19.95
CA MET A 121 0.68 -0.70 -19.02
C MET A 121 -0.20 -0.71 -17.77
N THR A 122 0.30 -1.39 -16.75
CA THR A 122 -0.40 -1.53 -15.49
C THR A 122 -0.48 -0.15 -14.83
N PRO A 123 -1.61 0.21 -14.21
CA PRO A 123 -1.68 1.42 -13.40
C PRO A 123 -0.57 1.42 -12.34
N LEU A 124 -0.02 2.59 -12.04
CA LEU A 124 1.00 2.73 -11.00
C LEU A 124 0.42 2.35 -9.65
N THR A 125 1.05 1.38 -9.01
CA THR A 125 0.70 0.93 -7.68
C THR A 125 1.02 1.99 -6.63
N ASP A 126 0.38 1.89 -5.45
CA ASP A 126 0.74 2.73 -4.29
C ASP A 126 2.22 2.61 -3.93
N LEU A 127 2.77 1.40 -4.08
CA LEU A 127 4.15 1.11 -3.78
C LEU A 127 5.11 1.88 -4.69
N GLU A 128 4.89 1.83 -6.01
CA GLU A 128 5.72 2.55 -6.98
C GLU A 128 5.70 4.06 -6.72
N LEU A 129 4.54 4.63 -6.37
CA LEU A 129 4.46 6.05 -6.00
C LEU A 129 5.19 6.38 -4.69
N ILE A 130 5.15 5.49 -3.70
CA ILE A 130 5.87 5.67 -2.43
C ILE A 130 7.37 5.68 -2.68
N GLU A 131 7.89 4.74 -3.47
CA GLU A 131 9.31 4.68 -3.80
C GLU A 131 9.77 5.92 -4.57
N ILE A 132 8.97 6.38 -5.53
CA ILE A 132 9.22 7.62 -6.27
C ILE A 132 9.22 8.82 -5.31
N ALA A 133 8.22 8.92 -4.41
CA ALA A 133 8.14 10.01 -3.44
C ALA A 133 9.33 10.04 -2.47
N ASP A 134 9.78 8.87 -2.01
CA ASP A 134 10.92 8.77 -1.09
C ASP A 134 12.24 9.06 -1.82
N ALA A 135 12.38 8.67 -3.09
CA ALA A 135 13.52 9.05 -3.92
C ALA A 135 13.56 10.56 -4.23
N LEU A 136 12.40 11.22 -4.29
CA LEU A 136 12.28 12.67 -4.44
C LEU A 136 12.55 13.42 -3.13
N GLY A 137 12.27 12.80 -1.98
CA GLY A 137 12.47 13.39 -0.65
C GLY A 137 11.76 14.74 -0.50
N ASN A 138 12.51 15.77 -0.06
CA ASN A 138 12.05 17.15 0.05
C ASN A 138 12.82 18.07 -0.92
N HIS A 139 12.94 17.64 -2.18
CA HIS A 139 13.71 18.38 -3.19
C HIS A 139 13.03 19.72 -3.54
N VAL A 140 13.83 20.77 -3.72
CA VAL A 140 13.36 22.09 -4.21
C VAL A 140 12.63 22.06 -5.56
N LYS A 141 12.75 20.97 -6.32
CA LYS A 141 12.11 20.79 -7.64
C LYS A 141 10.70 20.22 -7.55
N LEU A 142 10.24 19.87 -6.33
CA LEU A 142 8.90 19.32 -6.12
C LEU A 142 7.80 20.31 -6.52
N ALA A 143 8.04 21.61 -6.37
CA ALA A 143 7.09 22.62 -6.82
C ALA A 143 6.90 22.56 -8.35
N ALA A 144 8.00 22.52 -9.10
CA ALA A 144 7.99 22.38 -10.55
C ALA A 144 7.35 21.05 -10.98
N LEU A 145 7.63 19.95 -10.28
CA LEU A 145 6.98 18.67 -10.54
C LEU A 145 5.46 18.77 -10.38
N GLY A 146 4.97 19.37 -9.29
CA GLY A 146 3.55 19.55 -9.05
C GLY A 146 2.84 20.32 -10.17
N LEU A 147 3.45 21.40 -10.65
CA LEU A 147 2.93 22.16 -11.80
C LEU A 147 2.91 21.33 -13.09
N HIS A 148 3.94 20.52 -13.35
CA HIS A 148 3.97 19.62 -14.51
C HIS A 148 2.98 18.46 -14.42
N LEU A 149 2.58 18.07 -13.22
CA LEU A 149 1.49 17.12 -12.98
C LEU A 149 0.10 17.76 -13.17
N GLY A 150 0.03 19.09 -13.36
CA GLY A 150 -1.20 19.83 -13.66
C GLY A 150 -1.89 20.46 -12.45
N PHE A 151 -1.25 20.45 -11.27
CA PHE A 151 -1.76 21.18 -10.11
C PHE A 151 -1.52 22.68 -10.23
N ILE A 152 -2.37 23.48 -9.59
CA ILE A 152 -2.10 24.91 -9.43
C ILE A 152 -1.15 25.17 -8.26
N GLU A 153 -0.47 26.31 -8.26
CA GLU A 153 0.56 26.66 -7.29
C GLU A 153 0.10 26.53 -5.82
N SER A 154 -1.12 26.97 -5.51
CA SER A 154 -1.66 26.86 -4.14
C SER A 154 -1.89 25.42 -3.67
N GLU A 155 -2.24 24.50 -4.58
CA GLU A 155 -2.38 23.07 -4.24
C GLU A 155 -1.00 22.46 -3.99
N VAL A 156 -0.02 22.80 -4.84
CA VAL A 156 1.37 22.38 -4.69
C VAL A 156 1.92 22.86 -3.35
N ASP A 157 1.75 24.14 -3.00
CA ASP A 157 2.18 24.70 -1.73
C ASP A 157 1.52 24.00 -0.54
N MET A 158 0.22 23.72 -0.62
CA MET A 158 -0.50 22.99 0.41
C MET A 158 0.09 21.58 0.61
N PHE A 159 0.41 20.86 -0.46
CA PHE A 159 1.09 19.57 -0.34
C PHE A 159 2.47 19.73 0.30
N LEU A 160 3.31 20.63 -0.22
CA LEU A 160 4.70 20.78 0.24
C LEU A 160 4.81 21.33 1.67
N ALA A 161 3.84 22.11 2.14
CA ALA A 161 3.77 22.53 3.54
C ALA A 161 3.74 21.31 4.47
N THR A 162 3.07 20.23 4.09
CA THR A 162 3.02 19.00 4.91
C THR A 162 4.31 18.18 4.89
N ASN A 163 5.27 18.50 4.01
CA ASN A 163 6.62 17.95 4.10
C ASN A 163 7.43 18.56 5.26
N ARG A 164 6.99 19.68 5.83
CA ARG A 164 7.64 20.35 6.96
C ARG A 164 6.61 20.77 8.00
N VAL A 165 6.41 19.93 9.01
CA VAL A 165 5.50 20.22 10.13
C VAL A 165 6.33 20.24 11.41
N ASP A 166 6.24 21.33 12.18
CA ASP A 166 6.94 21.50 13.47
C ASP A 166 8.46 21.21 13.39
N GLY A 167 9.10 21.59 12.29
CA GLY A 167 10.53 21.35 12.05
C GLY A 167 10.87 19.92 11.60
N ILE A 168 9.91 19.01 11.57
CA ILE A 168 10.09 17.64 11.09
C ILE A 168 9.95 17.62 9.57
N VAL A 169 11.01 17.16 8.89
CA VAL A 169 11.02 16.98 7.43
C VAL A 169 10.56 15.57 7.08
N SER A 170 9.57 15.45 6.19
CA SER A 170 9.07 14.16 5.67
C SER A 170 8.74 14.23 4.18
N SER A 171 8.45 13.10 3.56
CA SER A 171 7.95 12.98 2.18
C SER A 171 6.41 12.92 2.10
N LYS A 172 5.69 13.21 3.20
CA LYS A 172 4.23 13.03 3.32
C LYS A 172 3.45 13.84 2.27
N GLY A 173 3.80 15.10 2.09
CA GLY A 173 3.24 15.98 1.07
C GLY A 173 3.53 15.53 -0.35
N THR A 174 4.76 15.11 -0.61
CA THR A 174 5.15 14.54 -1.91
C THR A 174 4.30 13.30 -2.25
N LYS A 175 4.09 12.40 -1.28
CA LYS A 175 3.23 11.23 -1.42
C LYS A 175 1.79 11.64 -1.73
N ASN A 176 1.24 12.58 -0.97
CA ASN A 176 -0.12 13.07 -1.17
C ASN A 176 -0.32 13.68 -2.57
N MET A 177 0.62 14.48 -3.04
CA MET A 177 0.60 15.09 -4.38
C MET A 177 0.57 14.02 -5.48
N LEU A 178 1.46 13.03 -5.41
CA LEU A 178 1.53 11.96 -6.40
C LEU A 178 0.27 11.07 -6.38
N SER A 179 -0.27 10.75 -5.19
CA SER A 179 -1.52 9.99 -5.07
C SER A 179 -2.72 10.76 -5.63
N ALA A 180 -2.82 12.07 -5.36
CA ALA A 180 -3.88 12.92 -5.90
C ALA A 180 -3.83 13.00 -7.43
N TRP A 181 -2.63 13.12 -7.99
CA TRP A 181 -2.45 13.14 -9.45
C TRP A 181 -2.85 11.80 -10.08
N ARG A 182 -2.42 10.68 -9.47
CA ARG A 182 -2.74 9.34 -9.97
C ARG A 182 -4.24 9.09 -10.00
N ASN A 183 -4.96 9.48 -8.94
CA ASN A 183 -6.41 9.28 -8.85
C ASN A 183 -7.20 10.03 -9.93
N ASN A 184 -6.63 11.08 -10.52
CA ASN A 184 -7.22 11.85 -11.61
C ASN A 184 -6.63 11.51 -12.99
N THR A 185 -5.74 10.52 -13.06
CA THR A 185 -5.05 10.11 -14.29
C THR A 185 -5.45 8.69 -14.68
N PRO A 186 -5.95 8.45 -15.90
CA PRO A 186 -6.25 7.10 -16.38
C PRO A 186 -5.05 6.17 -16.23
N GLY A 187 -5.28 4.96 -15.71
CA GLY A 187 -4.22 3.99 -15.40
C GLY A 187 -3.22 3.75 -16.52
N ALA A 188 -3.71 3.64 -17.75
CA ALA A 188 -2.90 3.43 -18.96
C ALA A 188 -1.93 4.60 -19.27
N ASP A 189 -2.23 5.81 -18.77
CA ASP A 189 -1.42 7.00 -19.03
C ASP A 189 -0.44 7.32 -17.90
N GLN A 190 -0.62 6.72 -16.71
CA GLN A 190 0.07 7.14 -15.49
C GLN A 190 1.59 7.07 -15.65
N ALA A 191 2.14 5.91 -16.00
CA ALA A 191 3.59 5.73 -16.11
C ALA A 191 4.22 6.77 -17.07
N LYS A 192 3.62 6.96 -18.24
CA LYS A 192 4.12 7.90 -19.25
C LYS A 192 4.01 9.36 -18.79
N LYS A 193 2.85 9.77 -18.28
CA LYS A 193 2.64 11.16 -17.82
C LYS A 193 3.52 11.51 -16.63
N LEU A 194 3.75 10.57 -15.69
CA LEU A 194 4.66 10.79 -14.58
C LEU A 194 6.12 10.88 -15.05
N TRP A 195 6.52 10.03 -15.99
CA TRP A 195 7.84 10.11 -16.63
C TRP A 195 8.06 11.50 -17.23
N ASP A 196 7.15 11.96 -18.07
CA ASP A 196 7.24 13.26 -18.75
C ASP A 196 7.33 14.41 -17.73
N ALA A 197 6.52 14.38 -16.67
CA ALA A 197 6.55 15.40 -15.62
C ALA A 197 7.86 15.40 -14.82
N LEU A 198 8.40 14.22 -14.49
CA LEU A 198 9.70 14.08 -13.82
C LEU A 198 10.84 14.61 -14.68
N VAL A 199 10.86 14.30 -15.98
CA VAL A 199 11.87 14.81 -16.91
C VAL A 199 11.76 16.34 -17.03
N ALA A 200 10.54 16.87 -17.21
CA ALA A 200 10.30 18.32 -17.28
C ALA A 200 10.77 19.07 -16.02
N ALA A 201 10.55 18.48 -14.85
CA ALA A 201 11.02 19.01 -13.57
C ALA A 201 12.52 18.82 -13.31
N LYS A 202 13.31 18.30 -14.28
CA LYS A 202 14.73 17.95 -14.14
C LYS A 202 15.00 16.93 -13.04
N LEU A 203 14.11 15.94 -12.93
CA LEU A 203 14.13 14.79 -12.02
C LEU A 203 14.15 13.46 -12.81
N GLY A 204 14.61 13.49 -14.07
CA GLY A 204 14.63 12.31 -14.96
C GLY A 204 15.38 11.10 -14.41
N TYR A 205 16.38 11.31 -13.53
CA TYR A 205 17.07 10.21 -12.85
C TYR A 205 16.14 9.35 -11.97
N VAL A 206 15.05 9.93 -11.44
CA VAL A 206 14.03 9.19 -10.69
C VAL A 206 13.15 8.40 -11.65
N ALA A 207 12.78 9.00 -12.79
CA ALA A 207 12.00 8.33 -13.81
C ALA A 207 12.74 7.09 -14.35
N GLU A 208 13.99 7.25 -14.77
CA GLU A 208 14.83 6.14 -15.27
C GLU A 208 14.99 4.99 -14.29
N LYS A 209 15.02 5.30 -12.99
CA LYS A 209 15.21 4.31 -11.93
C LYS A 209 13.93 3.56 -11.57
N HIS A 210 12.78 4.25 -11.57
CA HIS A 210 11.55 3.74 -10.97
C HIS A 210 10.41 3.49 -11.96
N LEU A 211 10.50 4.01 -13.18
CA LEU A 211 9.51 3.83 -14.24
C LEU A 211 10.21 3.10 -15.40
N LYS A 212 9.60 2.05 -15.95
CA LYS A 212 10.17 1.24 -17.04
C LYS A 212 9.21 1.19 -18.22
#